data_AF-A0A0F9RW90-F1
#
_entry.id   AF-A0A0F9RW90-F1
#
_cell.length_a   1.000
_cell.length_b   1.000
_cell.length_c   1.000
_cell.angle_alpha   90.00
_cell.angle_beta   90.00
_cell.angle_gamma   90.00
#
_symmetry.space_group_name_H-M   'P 1'
#
loop_
_entity.id
_entity.type
_entity.pdbx_description
1 polymer ?
#
loop_
_entity_poly.entity_id
_entity_poly.type
_entity_poly.pdbx_seq_one_letter_code
_entity_poly.pdbx_strand_id
1 'polypeptide(L)' 'MKKNINFFLDHILESIDLIEEYIKGKNLTDFLEPKKLQDSVIRRIKNN' A
#
# COMPACT_ATOMS: atom_id res chain seq x y z
N MET A 1 -26.83 -1.96 5.97
CA MET A 1 -25.90 -0.85 6.28
C MET A 1 -25.42 -0.27 4.96
N LYS A 2 -25.78 0.97 4.61
CA LYS A 2 -25.10 1.66 3.50
C LYS A 2 -23.63 1.72 3.92
N LYS A 3 -22.76 0.88 3.32
CA LYS A 3 -21.32 1.04 3.48
C LYS A 3 -21.03 2.48 3.11
N ASN A 4 -20.44 3.24 4.03
CA ASN A 4 -20.04 4.62 3.76
C ASN A 4 -18.97 4.53 2.68
N ILE A 5 -19.36 4.72 1.41
CA ILE A 5 -18.48 4.56 0.25
C ILE A 5 -17.24 5.45 0.44
N ASN A 6 -17.43 6.64 1.01
CA ASN A 6 -16.34 7.56 1.35
C ASN A 6 -15.31 6.92 2.29
N PHE A 7 -15.74 6.26 3.36
CA PHE A 7 -14.82 5.58 4.29
C PHE A 7 -13.98 4.50 3.61
N PHE A 8 -14.58 3.74 2.67
CA PHE A 8 -13.86 2.73 1.92
C PHE A 8 -12.84 3.35 0.94
N LEU A 9 -13.23 4.44 0.27
CA LEU A 9 -12.33 5.19 -0.60
C LEU A 9 -11.18 5.84 0.17
N ASP A 10 -11.46 6.40 1.35
CA ASP A 10 -10.45 7.01 2.21
C ASP A 10 -9.38 5.99 2.63
N HIS A 11 -9.78 4.75 2.96
CA HIS A 11 -8.85 3.67 3.27
C HIS A 11 -7.97 3.24 2.09
N ILE A 12 -8.56 3.16 0.90
CA ILE A 12 -7.82 2.87 -0.33
C ILE A 12 -6.78 3.95 -0.57
N LEU A 13 -7.16 5.22 -0.46
CA LEU A 13 -6.26 6.35 -0.64
C LEU A 13 -5.12 6.32 0.39
N GLU A 14 -5.45 6.13 1.67
CA GLU A 14 -4.46 6.02 2.74
C GLU A 14 -3.45 4.89 2.49
N SER A 15 -3.92 3.77 1.95
CA SER A 15 -3.06 2.64 1.62
C SER A 15 -2.17 2.87 0.40
N ILE A 16 -2.67 3.60 -0.60
CA ILE A 16 -1.88 4.03 -1.75
C ILE A 16 -0.77 4.97 -1.26
N ASP A 17 -1.11 5.98 -0.46
CA ASP A 17 -0.13 6.94 0.09
C ASP A 17 0.99 6.23 0.87
N LEU A 18 0.64 5.23 1.69
CA LEU A 18 1.61 4.43 2.43
C LEU A 18 2.50 3.60 1.50
N ILE A 19 1.96 3.04 0.43
CA ILE A 19 2.74 2.28 -0.56
C ILE A 19 3.72 3.22 -1.28
N GLU A 20 3.25 4.40 -1.71
CA GLU A 20 4.08 5.41 -2.37
C GLU A 20 5.24 5.85 -1.49
N GLU A 21 5.00 6.12 -0.20
CA GLU A 21 6.06 6.46 0.75
C GLU A 21 7.05 5.30 0.97
N TYR A 22 6.60 4.04 0.94
CA TYR A 22 7.51 2.89 1.08
C TYR A 22 8.44 2.66 -0.11
N ILE A 23 8.01 3.03 -1.31
CA ILE A 23 8.77 2.85 -2.56
C ILE A 23 9.47 4.13 -3.02
N LYS A 24 9.22 5.25 -2.35
CA LYS A 24 9.82 6.55 -2.67
C LYS A 24 11.34 6.48 -2.70
N GLY A 25 11.91 6.90 -3.83
CA GLY A 25 13.37 6.90 -4.05
C GLY A 25 13.99 5.50 -4.22
N LYS A 26 13.18 4.44 -4.30
CA LYS A 26 13.65 3.07 -4.53
C LYS A 26 13.52 2.70 -5.99
N ASN A 27 14.52 2.01 -6.51
CA ASN A 27 14.47 1.40 -7.83
C ASN A 27 13.89 -0.03 -7.73
N LEU A 28 13.76 -0.69 -8.89
CA LEU A 28 13.22 -2.05 -8.95
C LEU A 28 14.06 -3.05 -8.15
N THR A 29 15.39 -2.95 -8.17
CA THR A 29 16.27 -3.83 -7.40
C THR A 29 16.12 -3.61 -5.89
N ASP A 30 15.98 -2.37 -5.43
CA ASP A 30 15.72 -2.02 -4.02
C ASP A 30 14.35 -2.54 -3.55
N PHE A 31 13.41 -2.73 -4.47
CA PHE A 31 12.12 -3.34 -4.20
C PHE A 31 12.19 -4.87 -4.16
N LEU A 32 12.94 -5.49 -5.08
CA LEU A 32 13.02 -6.94 -5.23
C LEU A 32 13.96 -7.63 -4.23
N GLU A 33 14.94 -6.92 -3.69
CA GLU A 33 15.90 -7.47 -2.71
C GLU A 33 15.28 -7.73 -1.33
N PRO A 34 14.52 -6.82 -0.68
CA PRO A 34 14.04 -7.01 0.67
C PRO A 34 12.63 -7.62 0.68
N LYS A 35 12.51 -8.90 1.07
CA LYS A 35 11.21 -9.56 1.33
C LYS A 35 10.27 -8.72 2.19
N LYS A 36 10.80 -8.04 3.21
CA LYS A 36 10.02 -7.20 4.13
C LYS A 36 9.31 -6.03 3.44
N LEU A 37 9.92 -5.43 2.42
CA LEU A 37 9.32 -4.31 1.68
C LEU A 37 8.17 -4.82 0.80
N GLN A 38 8.40 -5.94 0.10
CA GLN A 38 7.37 -6.60 -0.70
C GLN A 38 6.19 -7.05 0.16
N ASP A 39 6.45 -7.74 1.28
CA ASP A 39 5.41 -8.18 2.21
C ASP A 39 4.61 -6.99 2.77
N SER A 40 5.28 -5.87 3.05
CA SER A 40 4.63 -4.65 3.55
C SER A 40 3.69 -4.03 2.51
N VAL A 41 4.06 -4.04 1.23
CA VAL A 41 3.22 -3.54 0.12
C VAL A 41 2.08 -4.52 -0.19
N ILE A 42 2.37 -5.81 -0.32
CA ILE A 42 1.38 -6.87 -0.60
C ILE A 42 0.30 -6.90 0.49
N ARG A 43 0.70 -6.77 1.76
CA ARG A 43 -0.26 -6.75 2.88
C ARG A 43 -1.21 -5.56 2.83
N ARG A 44 -0.77 -4.40 2.34
CA ARG A 44 -1.68 -3.25 2.16
C ARG A 44 -2.66 -3.52 1.03
N ILE A 45 -2.18 -3.99 -0.13
CA ILE A 45 -3.06 -4.32 -1.27
C ILE A 45 -4.13 -5.36 -0.90
N LYS A 46 -3.75 -6.38 -0.13
CA LYS A 46 -4.67 -7.46 0.28
C LYS A 46 -5.70 -7.05 1.33
N ASN A 47 -5.36 -6.08 2.20
CA ASN A 47 -6.19 -5.70 3.36
C ASN A 47 -7.01 -4.41 3.15
N ASN A 48 -7.05 -3.87 1.93
CA ASN A 48 -7.97 -2.78 1.56
C ASN A 48 -9.37 -3.28 1.21
#